data_AF-A0A5N5GQ05-F1
#
_entry.id   AF-A0A5N5GQ05-F1
#
_cell.length_a   1.000
_cell.length_b   1.000
_cell.length_c   1.000
_cell.angle_alpha   90.00
_cell.angle_beta   90.00
_cell.angle_gamma   90.00
#
_symmetry.space_group_name_H-M   'P 1'
#
loop_
_entity.id
_entity.type
_entity.pdbx_description
1 polymer ?
#
loop_
_entity_poly.entity_id
_entity_poly.type
_entity_poly.pdbx_seq_one_letter_code
_entity_poly.pdbx_strand_id
1 'polypeptide(L)'
;MAMAMVRAAGLRTALRGGSRSAAPPKRSFSSSAGHNDAREADKWEKITYLGIAACTILTFVNLSKPHPHHEPPPPYPYLHIRNKEFPWGMIYDSEHHYRLIL
;
A
#
# COMPACT_ATOMS: atom_id res chain seq x y z
N MET A 1 14.86 -45.89 -7.15
CA MET A 1 15.29 -46.28 -8.51
C MET A 1 15.96 -45.06 -9.14
N ALA A 2 17.29 -45.04 -9.20
CA ALA A 2 18.08 -43.97 -9.82
C ALA A 2 18.32 -44.32 -11.29
N MET A 3 18.24 -43.35 -12.20
CA MET A 3 18.87 -43.42 -13.53
C MET A 3 19.37 -42.02 -13.91
N ALA A 4 20.69 -41.86 -13.89
CA ALA A 4 21.41 -40.71 -14.40
C ALA A 4 21.70 -40.93 -15.89
N MET A 5 21.32 -39.97 -16.73
CA MET A 5 21.68 -39.97 -18.16
C MET A 5 22.80 -38.96 -18.37
N VAL A 6 24.04 -39.46 -18.30
CA VAL A 6 25.24 -38.76 -18.74
C VAL A 6 25.15 -38.59 -20.26
N ARG A 7 24.93 -37.36 -20.75
CA ARG A 7 25.11 -37.04 -22.16
C ARG A 7 26.54 -36.54 -22.39
N ALA A 8 27.41 -37.48 -22.73
CA ALA A 8 28.71 -37.16 -23.33
C ALA A 8 28.47 -36.61 -24.75
N ALA A 9 28.68 -35.30 -24.95
CA ALA A 9 28.78 -34.70 -26.27
C ALA A 9 30.23 -34.24 -26.47
N GLY A 10 30.89 -34.90 -27.41
CA GLY A 10 32.34 -34.91 -27.56
C GLY A 10 32.97 -33.57 -27.88
N LEU A 11 34.17 -33.41 -27.34
CA LEU A 11 35.14 -32.38 -27.68
C LEU A 11 35.60 -32.55 -29.13
N ARG A 12 35.25 -31.61 -30.02
CA ARG A 12 35.86 -31.47 -31.34
C ARG A 12 36.61 -30.13 -31.41
N THR A 13 37.90 -30.20 -31.14
CA THR A 13 38.87 -29.15 -31.47
C THR A 13 39.18 -29.22 -32.97
N ALA A 14 39.01 -28.11 -33.69
CA ALA A 14 39.96 -27.61 -34.71
C ALA A 14 39.38 -26.41 -35.50
N LEU A 15 40.02 -25.25 -35.31
CA LEU A 15 40.42 -24.29 -36.33
C LEU A 15 39.42 -23.93 -37.44
N ARG A 16 38.60 -22.90 -37.21
CA ARG A 16 38.33 -21.87 -38.22
C ARG A 16 38.35 -20.49 -37.57
N GLY A 17 39.48 -19.81 -37.75
CA GLY A 17 39.56 -18.36 -37.63
C GLY A 17 38.62 -17.75 -38.67
N GLY A 18 37.48 -17.29 -38.20
CA GLY A 18 36.57 -16.40 -38.93
C GLY A 18 36.30 -15.22 -37.99
N SER A 19 36.42 -14.01 -38.52
CA SER A 19 36.13 -12.76 -37.82
C SER A 19 34.86 -12.91 -36.98
N ARG A 20 35.00 -12.92 -35.65
CA ARG A 20 33.85 -12.77 -34.76
C ARG A 20 33.30 -11.39 -35.06
N SER A 21 32.18 -11.29 -35.80
CA SER A 21 31.39 -10.07 -35.76
C SER A 21 31.19 -9.74 -34.29
N ALA A 22 31.70 -8.58 -33.86
CA ALA A 22 31.50 -8.11 -32.51
C ALA A 22 29.99 -8.17 -32.26
N ALA A 23 29.56 -9.07 -31.37
CA ALA A 23 28.16 -9.11 -30.97
C ALA A 23 27.79 -7.69 -30.52
N PRO A 24 26.66 -7.13 -31.01
CA PRO A 24 26.28 -5.79 -30.59
C PRO A 24 26.30 -5.75 -29.06
N PRO A 25 26.87 -4.70 -28.45
CA PRO A 25 27.00 -4.63 -27.00
C PRO A 25 25.62 -4.90 -26.41
N LYS A 26 25.50 -5.99 -25.64
CA LYS A 26 24.25 -6.28 -24.92
C LYS A 26 23.96 -5.04 -24.09
N ARG A 27 22.87 -4.35 -24.45
CA ARG A 27 22.37 -3.21 -23.69
C ARG A 27 21.99 -3.76 -22.33
N SER A 28 22.90 -3.67 -21.37
CA SER A 28 22.56 -3.92 -19.99
C SER A 28 21.62 -2.80 -19.58
N PHE A 29 20.35 -3.12 -19.38
CA PHE A 29 19.47 -2.20 -18.70
C PHE A 29 20.09 -1.89 -17.32
N SER A 30 19.97 -0.66 -16.84
CA SER A 30 20.47 -0.22 -15.53
C SER A 30 19.87 -0.99 -14.34
N SER A 31 18.97 -1.96 -14.58
CA SER A 31 18.56 -2.96 -13.61
C SER A 31 19.72 -3.93 -13.35
N SER A 32 20.52 -3.59 -12.34
CA SER A 32 21.62 -4.39 -11.79
C SER A 32 21.29 -5.89 -11.79
N ALA A 33 22.05 -6.68 -12.56
CA ALA A 33 21.99 -8.15 -12.59
C ALA A 33 22.43 -8.83 -11.27
N GLY A 34 22.65 -8.04 -10.20
CA GLY A 34 22.95 -8.49 -8.84
C GLY A 34 22.03 -7.90 -7.77
N HIS A 35 20.93 -7.25 -8.16
CA HIS A 35 19.92 -6.83 -7.18
C HIS A 35 18.99 -8.01 -6.91
N ASN A 36 18.86 -8.38 -5.64
CA ASN A 36 17.95 -9.45 -5.25
C ASN A 36 16.54 -8.85 -5.11
N ASP A 37 15.83 -8.70 -6.23
CA ASP A 37 14.49 -8.12 -6.28
C ASP A 37 13.51 -8.82 -5.33
N ALA A 38 13.68 -10.12 -5.11
CA ALA A 38 12.89 -10.88 -4.14
C ALA A 38 13.16 -10.45 -2.69
N ARG A 39 14.43 -10.19 -2.34
CA ARG A 39 14.79 -9.65 -1.01
C ARG A 39 14.27 -8.23 -0.81
N GLU A 40 14.29 -7.41 -1.86
CA GLU A 40 13.75 -6.05 -1.79
C GLU A 40 12.22 -6.07 -1.63
N ALA A 41 11.53 -6.95 -2.34
CA ALA A 41 10.09 -7.16 -2.16
C ALA A 41 9.75 -7.65 -0.73
N ASP A 42 10.45 -8.66 -0.22
CA ASP A 42 10.28 -9.18 1.15
C ASP A 42 10.54 -8.11 2.22
N LYS A 43 11.51 -7.20 1.98
CA LYS A 43 11.74 -6.05 2.85
C LYS A 43 10.53 -5.12 2.91
N TRP A 44 9.99 -4.75 1.74
CA TRP A 44 8.83 -3.83 1.68
C TRP A 44 7.55 -4.49 2.21
N GLU A 45 7.39 -5.79 2.01
CA GLU A 45 6.31 -6.58 2.61
C GLU A 45 6.35 -6.49 4.13
N LYS A 46 7.50 -6.74 4.74
CA LYS A 46 7.68 -6.65 6.21
C LYS A 46 7.43 -5.25 6.75
N ILE A 47 7.95 -4.22 6.08
CA ILE A 47 7.73 -2.82 6.47
C ILE A 47 6.23 -2.49 6.41
N THR A 48 5.54 -2.97 5.37
CA THR A 48 4.11 -2.72 5.19
C THR A 48 3.29 -3.40 6.27
N TYR A 49 3.55 -4.68 6.57
CA TYR A 49 2.85 -5.38 7.66
C TYR A 49 3.10 -4.74 9.02
N LEU A 50 4.33 -4.31 9.30
CA LEU A 50 4.65 -3.57 10.51
C LEU A 50 3.88 -2.25 10.58
N GLY A 51 3.82 -1.52 9.46
CA GLY A 51 3.06 -0.28 9.34
C GLY A 51 1.57 -0.48 9.57
N ILE A 52 0.96 -1.48 8.92
CA ILE A 52 -0.45 -1.83 9.11
C ILE A 52 -0.72 -2.14 10.58
N ALA A 53 0.05 -3.04 11.19
CA ALA A 53 -0.14 -3.42 12.58
C ALA A 53 -0.02 -2.21 13.52
N ALA A 54 1.01 -1.39 13.35
CA ALA A 54 1.24 -0.19 14.16
C ALA A 54 0.11 0.83 14.00
N CYS A 55 -0.31 1.12 12.76
CA CYS A 55 -1.39 2.06 12.48
C CYS A 55 -2.72 1.55 13.03
N THR A 56 -3.05 0.26 12.86
CA THR A 56 -4.27 -0.33 13.41
C THR A 56 -4.31 -0.25 14.94
N ILE A 57 -3.21 -0.58 15.62
CA ILE A 57 -3.11 -0.44 17.08
C ILE A 57 -3.30 1.02 17.48
N LEU A 58 -2.62 1.95 16.81
CA LEU A 58 -2.74 3.38 17.08
C LEU A 58 -4.18 3.87 16.91
N THR A 59 -4.90 3.40 15.88
CA THR A 59 -6.32 3.69 15.68
C THR A 59 -7.14 3.22 16.88
N PHE A 60 -7.00 1.95 17.28
CA PHE A 60 -7.76 1.42 18.42
C PHE A 60 -7.46 2.18 19.71
N VAL A 61 -6.20 2.56 19.96
CA VAL A 61 -5.82 3.32 21.16
C VAL A 61 -6.38 4.74 21.14
N ASN A 62 -6.45 5.40 19.99
CA ASN A 62 -6.96 6.77 19.92
C ASN A 62 -8.49 6.83 19.89
N LEU A 63 -9.14 5.95 19.14
CA LEU A 63 -10.60 5.94 19.01
C LEU A 63 -11.31 5.33 20.23
N SER A 64 -10.62 4.53 21.05
CA SER A 64 -11.20 4.00 22.29
C SER A 64 -11.27 5.02 23.42
N LYS A 65 -10.58 6.16 23.29
CA LYS A 65 -10.63 7.22 24.29
C LYS A 65 -11.94 7.99 24.16
N PRO A 66 -12.62 8.33 25.28
CA PRO A 66 -13.77 9.22 25.23
C PRO A 66 -13.33 10.60 24.76
N HIS A 67 -14.09 11.22 23.85
CA HIS A 67 -13.95 12.66 23.58
C HIS A 67 -14.94 13.44 24.46
N PRO A 68 -14.48 14.32 25.37
CA PRO A 68 -15.42 15.17 26.09
C PRO A 68 -16.03 16.17 25.11
N HIS A 69 -17.36 16.20 25.02
CA HIS A 69 -18.04 17.32 24.38
C HIS A 69 -17.96 18.52 25.32
N HIS A 70 -17.52 19.65 24.77
CA HIS A 70 -17.60 20.92 25.49
C HIS A 70 -19.03 21.41 25.53
N GLU A 71 -19.34 22.25 26.52
CA GLU A 71 -20.61 22.97 26.56
C GLU A 71 -20.81 23.71 25.23
N PRO A 72 -22.03 23.69 24.65
CA PRO A 72 -22.30 24.38 23.41
C PRO A 72 -21.95 25.86 23.55
N PRO A 73 -21.35 26.47 22.51
CA PRO A 73 -21.09 27.90 22.54
C PRO A 73 -22.42 28.67 22.63
N PRO A 74 -22.39 29.91 23.14
CA PRO A 74 -23.55 30.81 23.10
C PRO A 74 -24.14 30.89 21.67
N PRO A 75 -25.44 31.16 21.52
CA PRO A 75 -26.12 31.20 20.22
C PRO A 75 -25.67 32.43 19.42
N TYR A 76 -24.50 32.35 18.81
CA TYR A 76 -23.97 33.40 17.97
C TYR A 76 -24.79 33.54 16.68
N PRO A 77 -25.05 34.75 16.17
CA PRO A 77 -25.85 34.97 14.96
C PRO A 77 -25.31 34.28 13.70
N TYR A 78 -24.03 33.89 13.71
CA TYR A 78 -23.35 33.21 12.60
C TYR A 78 -23.33 31.68 12.74
N LEU A 79 -23.75 31.12 13.87
CA LEU A 79 -23.89 29.67 14.06
C LEU A 79 -25.32 29.24 13.74
N HIS A 80 -25.47 28.00 13.26
CA HIS A 80 -26.77 27.38 12.98
C HIS A 80 -27.68 28.15 11.97
N ILE A 81 -27.11 29.00 11.10
CA ILE A 81 -27.88 29.70 10.06
C ILE A 81 -28.54 28.70 9.09
N ARG A 82 -29.84 28.85 8.85
CA ARG A 82 -30.62 28.13 7.84
C ARG A 82 -31.34 29.11 6.91
N ASN A 83 -30.78 29.32 5.71
CA ASN A 83 -31.39 30.18 4.69
C ASN A 83 -32.47 29.46 3.85
N LYS A 84 -32.42 28.14 3.81
CA LYS A 84 -33.36 27.25 3.12
C LYS A 84 -33.50 25.97 3.94
N GLU A 85 -34.71 25.45 4.02
CA GLU A 85 -34.97 24.17 4.65
C GLU A 85 -34.33 23.02 3.89
N PHE A 86 -33.79 22.05 4.63
CA PHE A 86 -33.31 20.82 4.00
C PHE A 86 -34.49 20.00 3.46
N PRO A 87 -34.33 19.27 2.34
CA PRO A 87 -35.38 18.44 1.74
C PRO A 87 -35.98 17.36 2.66
N TRP A 88 -35.31 17.03 3.78
CA TRP A 88 -35.72 16.01 4.76
C TRP A 88 -36.23 16.58 6.09
N GLY A 89 -36.45 17.90 6.18
CA GLY A 89 -37.07 18.55 7.34
C GLY A 89 -36.15 18.84 8.54
N MET A 90 -36.77 19.27 9.64
CA MET A 90 -36.14 19.72 10.88
C MET A 90 -35.58 18.56 11.70
N ILE A 91 -34.29 18.60 12.05
CA ILE A 91 -33.78 17.85 13.19
C ILE A 91 -32.88 18.76 14.03
N TYR A 92 -33.51 19.37 15.02
CA TYR A 92 -32.86 20.20 16.00
C TYR A 92 -33.36 19.83 17.40
N ASP A 93 -32.50 19.18 18.16
CA ASP A 93 -32.54 19.21 19.60
C ASP A 93 -31.10 19.47 20.08
N SER A 94 -30.96 20.49 20.91
CA SER A 94 -29.69 20.93 21.52
C SER A 94 -29.07 19.89 22.45
N GLU A 95 -29.78 18.82 22.82
CA GLU A 95 -29.19 17.68 23.52
C GLU A 95 -29.13 16.38 22.69
N HIS A 96 -30.09 16.12 21.80
CA HIS A 96 -30.17 14.86 21.05
C HIS A 96 -30.57 15.08 19.59
N HIS A 97 -29.60 15.43 18.75
CA HIS A 97 -29.84 15.45 17.31
C HIS A 97 -30.24 14.03 16.83
N TYR A 98 -31.48 13.89 16.34
CA TYR A 98 -32.12 12.73 15.67
C TYR A 98 -32.77 11.65 16.55
N ARG A 99 -34.01 11.88 17.05
CA ARG A 99 -34.99 10.80 17.32
C ARG A 99 -35.96 10.61 16.13
N LEU A 100 -35.56 9.67 15.28
CA LEU A 100 -36.25 8.71 14.38
C LEU A 100 -37.51 9.06 13.56
N ILE A 101 -37.37 8.80 12.24
CA ILE A 101 -38.30 7.98 11.46
C ILE A 101 -37.45 6.80 10.96
N LEU A 102 -37.13 5.79 11.78
CA LEU A 102 -37.91 4.56 12.04
C LEU A 102 -37.66 4.06 13.47
#